data_AF-A0A6L8BCF3-F1
#
_entry.id   AF-A0A6L8BCF3-F1
#
_cell.length_a   1.000
_cell.length_b   1.000
_cell.length_c   1.000
_cell.angle_alpha   90.00
_cell.angle_beta   90.00
_cell.angle_gamma   90.00
#
_symmetry.space_group_name_H-M   'P 1'
#
loop_
_entity.id
_entity.type
_entity.pdbx_description
1 polymer ?
#
loop_
_entity_poly.entity_id
_entity_poly.type
_entity_poly.pdbx_seq_one_letter_code
_entity_poly.pdbx_strand_id
1 'polypeptide(L)'
;RHTGRIHTSYHQAVAATGRLSSADPNLQNIPVRTPEGRRIRQAFVAPEGYRLLAADYSQIELRIMAHLSGDEGLLGAFARDEDIHSATAAEVFEVAGDGVSADQRRAAKAINFGLIYGMSAFGLARQLKIERNAAQQYVDLYFARYPGVKRYMDETRQRAREEQFVSTVFGRRLYLPEINSRNFQRRQYAERSAINAPMQGTAADIIKRAMIMVDRWIEESGADARLIMQVHDELVLEVAEDAAAILAAEVERIMKSAASLKVPLKVDWDLGDNWDEAH
;
A
#
# COMPACT_ATOMS: atom_id res chain seq x y z
N ARG A 1 14.27 -29.14 10.35
CA ARG A 1 12.95 -28.48 10.47
C ARG A 1 12.06 -29.40 11.32
N HIS A 2 11.58 -28.97 12.49
CA HIS A 2 11.02 -29.86 13.55
C HIS A 2 9.67 -29.44 14.14
N THR A 3 9.02 -28.37 13.66
CA THR A 3 7.82 -27.81 14.32
C THR A 3 6.48 -28.15 13.63
N GLY A 4 6.49 -28.88 12.52
CA GLY A 4 5.29 -29.09 11.70
C GLY A 4 4.74 -27.83 11.01
N ARG A 5 5.51 -26.73 10.97
CA ARG A 5 5.11 -25.44 10.37
C ARG A 5 6.06 -25.02 9.26
N ILE A 6 5.57 -24.20 8.33
CA ILE A 6 6.38 -23.52 7.32
C ILE A 6 7.05 -22.32 7.99
N HIS A 7 8.36 -22.16 7.75
CA HIS A 7 9.16 -21.03 8.23
C HIS A 7 9.70 -20.28 7.02
N THR A 8 9.03 -19.19 6.66
CA THR A 8 9.52 -18.25 5.62
C THR A 8 10.73 -17.47 6.14
N SER A 9 11.57 -17.00 5.23
CA SER A 9 12.69 -16.11 5.51
C SER A 9 12.31 -14.67 5.14
N TYR A 10 12.21 -13.80 6.13
CA TYR A 10 12.06 -12.36 5.89
C TYR A 10 13.43 -11.69 5.76
N HIS A 11 13.61 -10.88 4.72
CA HIS A 11 14.83 -10.11 4.53
C HIS A 11 14.57 -8.61 4.75
N GLN A 12 15.25 -8.04 5.74
CA GLN A 12 15.05 -6.65 6.15
C GLN A 12 15.87 -5.65 5.32
N ALA A 13 16.98 -6.09 4.73
CA ALA A 13 17.99 -5.23 4.09
C ALA A 13 18.17 -5.53 2.58
N VAL A 14 17.08 -5.86 1.87
CA VAL A 14 17.11 -6.20 0.44
C VAL A 14 16.41 -5.14 -0.42
N ALA A 15 15.15 -4.82 -0.14
CA ALA A 15 14.41 -3.87 -0.96
C ALA A 15 14.89 -2.43 -0.76
N ALA A 16 15.16 -1.72 -1.85
CA ALA A 16 15.66 -0.33 -1.82
C ALA A 16 14.71 0.64 -1.10
N THR A 17 13.40 0.40 -1.16
CA THR A 17 12.38 1.19 -0.47
C THR A 17 12.22 0.83 1.00
N GLY A 18 12.89 -0.23 1.47
CA GLY A 18 12.86 -0.65 2.86
C GLY A 18 11.70 -1.58 3.23
N ARG A 19 10.84 -2.02 2.29
CA ARG A 19 9.87 -3.10 2.55
C ARG A 19 10.60 -4.40 2.94
N LEU A 20 9.94 -5.25 3.72
CA LEU A 20 10.38 -6.63 3.89
C LEU A 20 10.21 -7.38 2.57
N SER A 21 11.15 -8.24 2.23
CA SER A 21 10.94 -9.29 1.22
C SER A 21 10.85 -10.64 1.91
N SER A 22 10.27 -11.62 1.23
CA SER A 22 10.03 -12.97 1.75
C SER A 22 10.59 -14.00 0.76
N ALA A 23 11.18 -15.07 1.28
CA ALA A 23 11.69 -16.22 0.51
C ALA A 23 11.41 -17.54 1.25
N ASP A 24 11.34 -18.63 0.49
CA ASP A 24 11.20 -20.00 0.99
C ASP A 24 10.06 -20.24 2.02
N PRO A 25 8.79 -19.92 1.68
CA PRO A 25 8.29 -19.42 0.39
C PRO A 25 8.26 -17.89 0.32
N ASN A 26 8.22 -17.34 -0.89
CA ASN A 26 7.93 -15.92 -1.11
C ASN A 26 6.42 -15.68 -1.07
N LEU A 27 5.92 -15.20 0.08
CA LEU A 27 4.51 -14.96 0.31
C LEU A 27 3.92 -13.87 -0.61
N GLN A 28 4.73 -12.90 -1.03
CA GLN A 28 4.29 -11.76 -1.87
C GLN A 28 3.98 -12.17 -3.31
N ASN A 29 4.44 -13.36 -3.73
CA ASN A 29 4.20 -13.88 -5.08
C ASN A 29 2.94 -14.73 -5.18
N ILE A 30 2.25 -15.01 -4.06
CA ILE A 30 0.99 -15.77 -4.08
C ILE A 30 -0.07 -14.88 -4.75
N PRO A 31 -0.66 -15.30 -5.89
CA PRO A 31 -1.58 -14.44 -6.62
C PRO A 31 -2.81 -14.06 -5.80
N VAL A 32 -3.07 -12.77 -5.66
CA VAL A 32 -4.13 -12.29 -4.76
C VAL A 32 -5.55 -12.57 -5.26
N ARG A 33 -5.73 -12.60 -6.59
CA ARG A 33 -7.06 -12.54 -7.23
C ARG A 33 -7.37 -13.71 -8.14
N THR A 34 -6.50 -14.72 -8.22
CA THR A 34 -6.76 -15.89 -9.06
C THR A 34 -7.36 -17.01 -8.22
N PRO A 35 -8.24 -17.86 -8.79
CA PRO A 35 -8.77 -19.02 -8.08
C PRO A 35 -7.66 -19.92 -7.48
N GLU A 36 -6.54 -20.06 -8.19
CA GLU A 36 -5.40 -20.86 -7.75
C GLU A 36 -4.69 -20.23 -6.55
N GLY A 37 -4.52 -18.90 -6.56
CA GLY A 37 -3.93 -18.17 -5.44
C GLY A 37 -4.80 -18.24 -4.19
N ARG A 38 -6.12 -18.13 -4.34
CA ARG A 38 -7.08 -18.37 -3.26
C ARG A 38 -6.96 -19.78 -2.68
N ARG A 39 -6.89 -20.81 -3.53
CA ARG A 39 -6.67 -22.19 -3.08
C ARG A 39 -5.35 -22.40 -2.34
N ILE A 40 -4.29 -21.67 -2.71
CA ILE A 40 -3.02 -21.70 -1.97
C ILE A 40 -3.21 -21.11 -0.57
N ARG A 41 -3.91 -19.98 -0.43
CA ARG A 41 -4.18 -19.35 0.87
C ARG A 41 -5.03 -20.21 1.80
N GLN A 42 -5.98 -20.99 1.25
CA GLN A 42 -6.78 -21.95 2.01
C GLN A 42 -5.92 -23.02 2.72
N ALA A 43 -4.70 -23.28 2.25
CA ALA A 43 -3.78 -24.21 2.89
C ALA A 43 -3.03 -23.62 4.11
N PHE A 44 -3.14 -22.31 4.36
CA PHE A 44 -2.63 -21.65 5.55
C PHE A 44 -3.75 -21.62 6.58
N VAL A 45 -3.73 -22.56 7.51
CA VAL A 45 -4.81 -22.80 8.49
C VAL A 45 -4.41 -22.41 9.90
N ALA A 46 -5.38 -22.01 10.72
CA ALA A 46 -5.19 -21.87 12.15
C ALA A 46 -5.10 -23.26 12.84
N PRO A 47 -4.35 -23.39 13.95
CA PRO A 47 -4.42 -24.58 14.80
C PRO A 47 -5.75 -24.64 15.56
N GLU A 48 -6.06 -25.81 16.12
CA GLU A 48 -7.26 -26.01 16.96
C GLU A 48 -7.29 -25.02 18.14
N GLY A 49 -8.45 -24.40 18.39
CA GLY A 49 -8.65 -23.36 19.41
C GLY A 49 -8.21 -21.95 18.98
N TYR A 50 -7.77 -21.77 17.74
CA TYR A 50 -7.33 -20.49 17.20
C TYR A 50 -8.06 -20.13 15.89
N ARG A 51 -8.03 -18.85 15.56
CA ARG A 51 -8.46 -18.27 14.28
C ARG A 51 -7.29 -17.52 13.64
N LEU A 52 -7.30 -17.40 12.32
CA LEU A 52 -6.44 -16.45 11.63
C LEU A 52 -7.11 -15.08 11.59
N LEU A 53 -6.40 -14.07 12.08
CA LEU A 53 -6.73 -12.66 11.94
C LEU A 53 -5.85 -12.07 10.84
N ALA A 54 -6.44 -11.52 9.79
CA ALA A 54 -5.71 -10.68 8.84
C ALA A 54 -6.13 -9.23 9.03
N ALA A 55 -5.15 -8.35 9.23
CA ALA A 55 -5.36 -6.92 9.40
C ALA A 55 -4.54 -6.15 8.35
N ASP A 56 -5.21 -5.44 7.44
CA ASP A 56 -4.61 -4.75 6.29
C ASP A 56 -4.82 -3.23 6.36
N TYR A 57 -3.79 -2.45 6.03
CA TYR A 57 -3.97 -1.01 5.90
C TYR A 57 -4.67 -0.63 4.60
N SER A 58 -5.93 -0.21 4.71
CA SER A 58 -6.72 0.20 3.56
C SER A 58 -6.16 1.48 2.90
N GLN A 59 -5.65 1.30 1.69
CA GLN A 59 -5.19 2.38 0.80
C GLN A 59 -4.06 3.23 1.42
N ILE A 60 -3.15 2.60 2.18
CA ILE A 60 -2.08 3.32 2.91
C ILE A 60 -1.26 4.25 2.02
N GLU A 61 -0.90 3.82 0.81
CA GLU A 61 -0.06 4.62 -0.10
C GLU A 61 -0.79 5.89 -0.59
N LEU A 62 -2.11 5.82 -0.80
CA LEU A 62 -2.91 7.00 -1.15
C LEU A 62 -3.06 7.95 0.04
N ARG A 63 -3.25 7.42 1.26
CA ARG A 63 -3.29 8.24 2.49
C ARG A 63 -1.96 8.95 2.73
N ILE A 64 -0.84 8.28 2.46
CA ILE A 64 0.51 8.88 2.50
C ILE A 64 0.65 9.95 1.41
N MET A 65 0.19 9.71 0.18
CA MET A 65 0.20 10.72 -0.87
C MET A 65 -0.59 11.97 -0.46
N ALA A 66 -1.77 11.80 0.14
CA ALA A 66 -2.57 12.91 0.66
C ALA A 66 -1.82 13.70 1.75
N HIS A 67 -1.13 13.00 2.65
CA HIS A 67 -0.31 13.62 3.68
C HIS A 67 0.87 14.42 3.11
N LEU A 68 1.65 13.80 2.21
CA LEU A 68 2.85 14.37 1.60
C LEU A 68 2.54 15.56 0.69
N SER A 69 1.50 15.42 -0.14
CA SER A 69 1.07 16.50 -1.05
C SER A 69 0.36 17.65 -0.33
N GLY A 70 -0.28 17.36 0.80
CA GLY A 70 -1.18 18.30 1.47
C GLY A 70 -2.32 18.75 0.56
N ASP A 71 -2.72 17.92 -0.41
CA ASP A 71 -3.75 18.26 -1.38
C ASP A 71 -5.13 18.29 -0.70
N GLU A 72 -5.78 19.46 -0.69
CA GLU A 72 -7.06 19.66 0.01
C GLU A 72 -8.18 18.78 -0.56
N GLY A 73 -8.19 18.53 -1.87
CA GLY A 73 -9.16 17.67 -2.52
C GLY A 73 -9.03 16.23 -2.05
N LEU A 74 -7.80 15.70 -2.05
CA LEU A 74 -7.51 14.33 -1.62
C LEU A 74 -7.70 14.16 -0.10
N LEU A 75 -7.29 15.13 0.71
CA LEU A 75 -7.54 15.16 2.16
C LEU A 75 -9.04 15.16 2.45
N GLY A 76 -9.80 16.01 1.75
CA GLY A 76 -11.25 16.10 1.88
C GLY A 76 -11.97 14.80 1.48
N ALA A 77 -11.53 14.15 0.39
CA ALA A 77 -12.09 12.88 -0.05
C ALA A 77 -11.94 11.79 1.03
N PHE A 78 -10.75 11.67 1.62
CA PHE A 78 -10.54 10.73 2.72
C PHE A 78 -11.31 11.08 4.00
N ALA A 79 -11.46 12.37 4.32
CA ALA A 79 -12.24 12.80 5.47
C ALA A 79 -13.74 12.44 5.34
N ARG A 80 -14.24 12.29 4.11
CA ARG A 80 -15.62 11.88 3.81
C ARG A 80 -15.77 10.38 3.51
N ASP A 81 -14.71 9.58 3.72
CA ASP A 81 -14.62 8.16 3.35
C ASP A 81 -15.05 7.89 1.90
N GLU A 82 -14.76 8.84 0.99
CA GLU A 82 -15.08 8.71 -0.43
C GLU A 82 -14.21 7.66 -1.10
N ASP A 83 -14.82 6.89 -2.01
CA ASP A 83 -14.10 6.00 -2.89
C ASP A 83 -13.45 6.79 -4.03
N ILE A 84 -12.20 7.22 -3.81
CA ILE A 84 -11.41 7.99 -4.77
C ILE A 84 -11.28 7.26 -6.11
N HIS A 85 -11.27 5.92 -6.12
CA HIS A 85 -11.20 5.15 -7.37
C HIS A 85 -12.51 5.23 -8.16
N SER A 86 -13.65 5.11 -7.47
CA SER A 86 -14.97 5.25 -8.09
C SER A 86 -15.20 6.68 -8.57
N ALA A 87 -14.76 7.69 -7.80
CA ALA A 87 -14.82 9.09 -8.21
C ALA A 87 -13.98 9.36 -9.48
N THR A 88 -12.75 8.83 -9.54
CA THR A 88 -11.93 8.90 -10.76
C THR A 88 -12.59 8.13 -11.91
N ALA A 89 -13.18 6.96 -11.65
CA ALA A 89 -13.84 6.17 -12.70
C ALA A 89 -15.05 6.89 -13.30
N ALA A 90 -15.88 7.52 -12.47
CA ALA A 90 -17.04 8.29 -12.92
C ALA A 90 -16.61 9.40 -13.92
N GLU A 91 -15.53 10.10 -13.62
CA GLU A 91 -14.97 11.14 -14.49
C GLU A 91 -14.32 10.56 -15.76
N VAL A 92 -13.50 9.51 -15.64
CA VAL A 92 -12.76 8.92 -16.76
C VAL A 92 -13.67 8.19 -17.74
N PHE A 93 -14.74 7.57 -17.27
CA PHE A 93 -15.67 6.82 -18.10
C PHE A 93 -16.95 7.59 -18.42
N GLU A 94 -17.05 8.87 -17.98
CA GLU A 94 -18.20 9.75 -18.18
C GLU A 94 -19.53 9.08 -17.75
N VAL A 95 -19.51 8.40 -16.60
CA VAL A 95 -20.68 7.75 -16.01
C VAL A 95 -21.05 8.42 -14.69
N ALA A 96 -22.34 8.37 -14.33
CA ALA A 96 -22.76 8.76 -12.98
C ALA A 96 -22.06 7.89 -11.93
N GLY A 97 -21.81 8.44 -10.73
CA GLY A 97 -21.02 7.76 -9.70
C GLY A 97 -21.60 6.41 -9.25
N ASP A 98 -22.92 6.26 -9.30
CA ASP A 98 -23.66 5.01 -9.04
C ASP A 98 -23.65 4.04 -10.24
N GLY A 99 -23.32 4.53 -11.44
CA GLY A 99 -23.16 3.75 -12.66
C GLY A 99 -21.76 3.17 -12.87
N VAL A 100 -20.82 3.40 -11.95
CA VAL A 100 -19.45 2.89 -12.05
C VAL A 100 -19.42 1.37 -11.83
N SER A 101 -19.05 0.61 -12.87
CA SER A 101 -18.87 -0.83 -12.76
C SER A 101 -17.61 -1.19 -11.97
N ALA A 102 -17.57 -2.41 -11.41
CA ALA A 102 -16.39 -2.92 -10.70
C ALA A 102 -15.12 -2.94 -11.58
N ASP A 103 -15.28 -3.17 -12.89
CA ASP A 103 -14.18 -3.16 -13.85
C ASP A 103 -13.69 -1.73 -14.15
N GLN A 104 -14.60 -0.77 -14.28
CA GLN A 104 -14.26 0.66 -14.43
C GLN A 104 -13.53 1.18 -13.20
N ARG A 105 -14.03 0.87 -12.00
CA ARG A 105 -13.35 1.18 -10.73
C ARG A 105 -11.96 0.56 -10.67
N ARG A 106 -11.80 -0.69 -11.13
CA ARG A 106 -10.49 -1.37 -11.17
C ARG A 106 -9.52 -0.69 -12.12
N ALA A 107 -9.99 -0.27 -13.29
CA ALA A 107 -9.20 0.50 -14.24
C ALA A 107 -8.75 1.82 -13.62
N ALA A 108 -9.68 2.59 -13.03
CA ALA A 108 -9.38 3.85 -12.35
C ALA A 108 -8.43 3.69 -11.15
N LYS A 109 -8.51 2.58 -10.42
CA LYS A 109 -7.50 2.22 -9.40
C LYS A 109 -6.10 2.16 -10.00
N ALA A 110 -5.94 1.45 -11.10
CA ALA A 110 -4.66 1.33 -11.78
C ALA A 110 -4.19 2.67 -12.39
N ILE A 111 -5.11 3.55 -12.79
CA ILE A 111 -4.82 4.94 -13.21
C ILE A 111 -4.29 5.75 -12.03
N ASN A 112 -5.04 5.81 -10.91
CA ASN A 112 -4.66 6.59 -9.72
C ASN A 112 -3.27 6.19 -9.23
N PHE A 113 -3.00 4.89 -9.08
CA PHE A 113 -1.67 4.42 -8.71
C PHE A 113 -0.62 4.77 -9.76
N GLY A 114 -0.93 4.62 -11.05
CA GLY A 114 -0.03 5.03 -12.12
C GLY A 114 0.37 6.51 -12.00
N LEU A 115 -0.61 7.41 -11.91
CA LEU A 115 -0.39 8.85 -11.86
C LEU A 115 0.38 9.27 -10.61
N ILE A 116 0.00 8.73 -9.45
CA ILE A 116 0.70 8.95 -8.17
C ILE A 116 2.15 8.48 -8.22
N TYR A 117 2.42 7.43 -9.01
CA TYR A 117 3.77 6.91 -9.25
C TYR A 117 4.50 7.49 -10.45
N GLY A 118 4.04 8.63 -10.97
CA GLY A 118 4.73 9.34 -12.05
C GLY A 118 4.63 8.65 -13.41
N MET A 119 3.58 7.87 -13.64
CA MET A 119 3.23 7.36 -14.98
C MET A 119 2.99 8.55 -15.93
N SER A 120 3.56 8.47 -17.13
CA SER A 120 3.33 9.46 -18.18
C SER A 120 1.99 9.20 -18.88
N ALA A 121 1.46 10.21 -19.57
CA ALA A 121 0.29 10.04 -20.45
C ALA A 121 0.47 8.91 -21.48
N PHE A 122 1.71 8.70 -21.96
CA PHE A 122 2.04 7.57 -22.84
C PHE A 122 1.88 6.20 -22.13
N GLY A 123 2.37 6.09 -20.89
CA GLY A 123 2.19 4.88 -20.08
C GLY A 123 0.71 4.61 -19.80
N LEU A 124 -0.03 5.66 -19.48
CA LEU A 124 -1.46 5.62 -19.23
C LEU A 124 -2.24 5.18 -20.49
N ALA A 125 -1.95 5.76 -21.64
CA ALA A 125 -2.55 5.40 -22.93
C ALA A 125 -2.38 3.91 -23.24
N ARG A 126 -1.17 3.37 -23.02
CA ARG A 126 -0.87 1.95 -23.22
C ARG A 126 -1.65 1.05 -22.26
N GLN A 127 -1.78 1.45 -21.00
CA GLN A 127 -2.48 0.68 -19.98
C GLN A 127 -4.00 0.64 -20.22
N LEU A 128 -4.57 1.77 -20.64
CA LEU A 128 -6.00 1.90 -20.93
C LEU A 128 -6.38 1.49 -22.36
N LYS A 129 -5.39 1.30 -23.25
CA LYS A 129 -5.59 1.05 -24.68
C LYS A 129 -6.41 2.16 -25.37
N ILE A 130 -6.07 3.42 -25.07
CA ILE A 130 -6.71 4.62 -25.62
C ILE A 130 -5.70 5.49 -26.36
N GLU A 131 -6.21 6.46 -27.12
CA GLU A 131 -5.40 7.47 -27.80
C GLU A 131 -4.60 8.33 -26.82
N ARG A 132 -3.39 8.74 -27.23
CA ARG A 132 -2.48 9.53 -26.38
C ARG A 132 -3.09 10.85 -25.92
N ASN A 133 -3.87 11.51 -26.79
CA ASN A 133 -4.49 12.79 -26.46
C ASN A 133 -5.55 12.63 -25.37
N ALA A 134 -6.37 11.57 -25.43
CA ALA A 134 -7.35 11.25 -24.39
C ALA A 134 -6.66 10.95 -23.05
N ALA A 135 -5.57 10.17 -23.07
CA ALA A 135 -4.78 9.93 -21.87
C ALA A 135 -4.18 11.21 -21.27
N GLN A 136 -3.72 12.14 -22.10
CA GLN A 136 -3.21 13.43 -21.63
C GLN A 136 -4.32 14.27 -20.99
N GLN A 137 -5.52 14.31 -21.58
CA GLN A 137 -6.68 14.98 -20.98
C GLN A 137 -7.00 14.42 -19.60
N TYR A 138 -6.93 13.10 -19.40
CA TYR A 138 -7.13 12.50 -18.08
C TYR A 138 -6.05 12.88 -17.07
N VAL A 139 -4.78 12.91 -17.50
CA VAL A 139 -3.68 13.40 -16.65
C VAL A 139 -3.94 14.85 -16.22
N ASP A 140 -4.35 15.69 -17.17
CA ASP A 140 -4.59 17.12 -16.92
C ASP A 140 -5.79 17.34 -16.00
N LEU A 141 -6.90 16.62 -16.21
CA LEU A 141 -8.07 16.64 -15.34
C LEU A 141 -7.73 16.17 -13.91
N TYR A 142 -6.97 15.07 -13.79
CA TYR A 142 -6.56 14.55 -12.49
C TYR A 142 -5.74 15.57 -11.70
N PHE A 143 -4.77 16.21 -12.35
CA PHE A 143 -3.95 17.23 -11.68
C PHE A 143 -4.64 18.58 -11.53
N ALA A 144 -5.68 18.87 -12.30
CA ALA A 144 -6.56 20.02 -12.04
C ALA A 144 -7.42 19.77 -10.78
N ARG A 145 -7.87 18.54 -10.58
CA ARG A 145 -8.63 18.12 -9.37
C ARG A 145 -7.75 18.01 -8.13
N TYR A 146 -6.53 17.51 -8.28
CA TYR A 146 -5.56 17.30 -7.20
C TYR A 146 -4.24 18.08 -7.46
N PRO A 147 -4.28 19.42 -7.46
CA PRO A 147 -3.13 20.26 -7.82
C PRO A 147 -1.95 20.12 -6.85
N GLY A 148 -2.21 19.79 -5.58
CA GLY A 148 -1.19 19.54 -4.57
C GLY A 148 -0.37 18.29 -4.86
N VAL A 149 -0.97 17.27 -5.48
CA VAL A 149 -0.24 16.06 -5.91
C VAL A 149 0.78 16.42 -6.99
N LYS A 150 0.38 17.20 -8.00
CA LYS A 150 1.29 17.66 -9.06
C LYS A 150 2.44 18.47 -8.49
N ARG A 151 2.14 19.44 -7.63
CA ARG A 151 3.14 20.28 -6.96
C ARG A 151 4.15 19.42 -6.19
N TYR A 152 3.67 18.48 -5.37
CA TYR A 152 4.54 17.57 -4.63
C TYR A 152 5.46 16.74 -5.55
N MET A 153 4.94 16.22 -6.66
CA MET A 153 5.74 15.44 -7.61
C MET A 153 6.85 16.30 -8.24
N ASP A 154 6.53 17.52 -8.65
CA ASP A 154 7.48 18.43 -9.28
C ASP A 154 8.56 18.89 -8.29
N GLU A 155 8.17 19.29 -7.07
CA GLU A 155 9.08 19.66 -5.98
C GLU A 155 9.98 18.50 -5.55
N THR A 156 9.44 17.28 -5.51
CA THR A 156 10.22 16.09 -5.13
C THR A 156 11.25 15.74 -6.19
N ARG A 157 10.92 15.86 -7.48
CA ARG A 157 11.92 15.71 -8.56
C ARG A 157 13.02 16.76 -8.46
N GLN A 158 12.66 18.01 -8.17
CA GLN A 158 13.62 19.10 -8.04
C GLN A 158 14.58 18.86 -6.87
N ARG A 159 14.03 18.60 -5.67
CA ARG A 159 14.84 18.26 -4.49
C ARG A 159 15.72 17.03 -4.72
N ALA A 160 15.19 16.00 -5.36
CA ALA A 160 15.96 14.80 -5.68
C ALA A 160 17.16 15.10 -6.60
N ARG A 161 17.05 16.06 -7.53
CA ARG A 161 18.17 16.47 -8.40
C ARG A 161 19.24 17.25 -7.64
N GLU A 162 18.82 18.06 -6.67
CA GLU A 162 19.71 18.87 -5.82
C GLU A 162 20.42 18.02 -4.75
N GLU A 163 19.66 17.22 -4.01
CA GLU A 163 20.15 16.45 -2.87
C GLU A 163 20.66 15.05 -3.24
N GLN A 164 20.28 14.55 -4.42
CA GLN A 164 20.58 13.19 -4.91
C GLN A 164 20.03 12.05 -4.04
N PHE A 165 19.09 12.34 -3.14
CA PHE A 165 18.30 11.36 -2.42
C PHE A 165 16.89 11.89 -2.17
N VAL A 166 16.00 11.00 -1.74
CA VAL A 166 14.68 11.34 -1.20
C VAL A 166 14.48 10.66 0.14
N SER A 167 13.60 11.20 0.98
CA SER A 167 13.35 10.68 2.33
C SER A 167 11.89 10.30 2.56
N THR A 168 11.66 9.30 3.41
CA THR A 168 10.33 8.97 3.97
C THR A 168 9.95 9.98 5.06
N VAL A 169 8.70 9.92 5.52
CA VAL A 169 8.21 10.72 6.67
C VAL A 169 9.06 10.50 7.92
N PHE A 170 9.68 9.31 8.06
CA PHE A 170 10.50 8.95 9.22
C PHE A 170 12.01 9.06 8.96
N GLY A 171 12.42 9.68 7.85
CA GLY A 171 13.81 10.01 7.56
C GLY A 171 14.62 8.89 6.90
N ARG A 172 14.02 7.75 6.51
CA ARG A 172 14.71 6.74 5.68
C ARG A 172 15.04 7.37 4.32
N ARG A 173 16.27 7.19 3.86
CA ARG A 173 16.73 7.74 2.57
C ARG A 173 16.82 6.68 1.48
N LEU A 174 16.46 7.07 0.25
CA LEU A 174 16.85 6.38 -0.97
C LEU A 174 17.75 7.30 -1.79
N TYR A 175 18.99 6.89 -2.02
CA TYR A 175 19.94 7.60 -2.87
C TYR A 175 19.67 7.31 -4.35
N LEU A 176 19.76 8.34 -5.19
CA LEU A 176 19.38 8.33 -6.59
C LEU A 176 20.56 8.80 -7.46
N PRO A 177 21.61 7.97 -7.62
CA PRO A 177 22.83 8.38 -8.35
C PRO A 177 22.57 8.77 -9.81
N GLU A 178 21.53 8.20 -10.43
CA GLU A 178 21.17 8.43 -11.83
C GLU A 178 20.19 9.61 -12.02
N ILE A 179 19.84 10.36 -10.97
CA ILE A 179 18.85 11.46 -11.05
C ILE A 179 19.31 12.60 -11.97
N ASN A 180 20.63 12.77 -12.13
CA ASN A 180 21.24 13.76 -13.02
C ASN A 180 21.89 13.12 -14.25
N SER A 181 21.56 11.85 -14.54
CA SER A 181 22.13 11.11 -15.67
C SER A 181 21.85 11.81 -17.00
N ARG A 182 22.85 11.89 -17.88
CA ARG A 182 22.65 12.37 -19.26
C ARG A 182 21.77 11.40 -20.06
N ASN A 183 21.78 10.11 -19.69
CA ASN A 183 20.92 9.10 -20.28
C ASN A 183 19.46 9.34 -19.85
N PHE A 184 18.60 9.66 -20.83
CA PHE A 184 17.20 9.98 -20.60
C PHE A 184 16.43 8.87 -19.87
N GLN A 185 16.64 7.60 -20.25
CA GLN A 185 15.92 6.47 -19.64
C GLN A 185 16.32 6.24 -18.18
N ARG A 186 17.63 6.33 -17.89
CA ARG A 186 18.13 6.20 -16.51
C ARG A 186 17.63 7.34 -15.63
N ARG A 187 17.69 8.58 -16.14
CA ARG A 187 17.15 9.76 -15.44
C ARG A 187 15.66 9.63 -15.17
N GLN A 188 14.86 9.24 -16.17
CA GLN A 188 13.42 9.06 -16.01
C GLN A 188 13.08 7.96 -14.99
N TYR A 189 13.86 6.86 -14.95
CA TYR A 189 13.71 5.83 -13.92
C TYR A 189 14.03 6.36 -12.51
N ALA A 190 15.09 7.15 -12.38
CA ALA A 190 15.45 7.79 -11.10
C ALA A 190 14.38 8.79 -10.65
N GLU A 191 13.82 9.59 -11.55
CA GLU A 191 12.72 10.53 -11.24
C GLU A 191 11.44 9.82 -10.78
N ARG A 192 11.09 8.69 -11.39
CA ARG A 192 9.98 7.86 -10.90
C ARG A 192 10.28 7.27 -9.53
N SER A 193 11.49 6.76 -9.33
CA SER A 193 11.95 6.27 -8.02
C SER A 193 11.89 7.37 -6.95
N ALA A 194 12.22 8.61 -7.30
CA ALA A 194 12.17 9.77 -6.41
C ALA A 194 10.75 10.04 -5.89
N ILE A 195 9.74 9.87 -6.73
CA ILE A 195 8.33 10.06 -6.36
C ILE A 195 7.83 8.86 -5.55
N ASN A 196 8.18 7.64 -5.96
CA ASN A 196 7.62 6.41 -5.40
C ASN A 196 8.20 6.08 -4.03
N ALA A 197 9.51 6.28 -3.84
CA ALA A 197 10.21 5.82 -2.64
C ALA A 197 9.75 6.49 -1.34
N PRO A 198 9.45 7.80 -1.28
CA PRO A 198 8.87 8.41 -0.09
C PRO A 198 7.56 7.76 0.34
N MET A 199 6.69 7.42 -0.61
CA MET A 199 5.40 6.78 -0.31
C MET A 199 5.58 5.33 0.14
N GLN A 200 6.23 4.51 -0.69
CA GLN A 200 6.41 3.09 -0.41
C GLN A 200 7.28 2.86 0.83
N GLY A 201 8.32 3.68 1.01
CA GLY A 201 9.18 3.62 2.17
C GLY A 201 8.47 4.08 3.44
N THR A 202 7.60 5.11 3.36
CA THR A 202 6.78 5.49 4.51
C THR A 202 5.81 4.36 4.88
N ALA A 203 5.17 3.69 3.92
CA ALA A 203 4.34 2.52 4.20
C ALA A 203 5.16 1.39 4.85
N ALA A 204 6.37 1.14 4.35
CA ALA A 204 7.31 0.17 4.94
C ALA A 204 7.72 0.53 6.37
N ASP A 205 7.89 1.81 6.67
CA ASP A 205 8.23 2.27 8.01
C ASP A 205 7.00 2.13 8.95
N ILE A 206 5.79 2.46 8.48
CA ILE A 206 4.54 2.31 9.25
C ILE A 206 4.28 0.85 9.60
N ILE A 207 4.36 -0.07 8.62
CA ILE A 207 4.10 -1.49 8.89
C ILE A 207 5.11 -2.08 9.87
N LYS A 208 6.39 -1.69 9.79
CA LYS A 208 7.42 -2.13 10.75
C LYS A 208 7.18 -1.58 12.15
N ARG A 209 6.76 -0.32 12.27
CA ARG A 209 6.37 0.27 13.56
C ARG A 209 5.17 -0.47 14.14
N ALA A 210 4.17 -0.79 13.31
CA ALA A 210 3.00 -1.56 13.72
C ALA A 210 3.39 -2.96 14.20
N MET A 211 4.27 -3.67 13.49
CA MET A 211 4.78 -4.97 13.92
C MET A 211 5.43 -4.89 15.31
N ILE A 212 6.31 -3.92 15.55
CA ILE A 212 6.98 -3.73 16.85
C ILE A 212 5.95 -3.43 17.96
N MET A 213 4.93 -2.63 17.67
CA MET A 213 3.92 -2.25 18.65
C MET A 213 2.97 -3.41 18.98
N VAL A 214 2.57 -4.20 17.98
CA VAL A 214 1.76 -5.40 18.16
C VAL A 214 2.54 -6.45 18.94
N ASP A 215 3.79 -6.72 18.55
CA ASP A 215 4.68 -7.67 19.23
C ASP A 215 4.86 -7.32 20.71
N ARG A 216 5.18 -6.05 21.00
CA ARG A 216 5.28 -5.56 22.38
C ARG A 216 3.98 -5.72 23.16
N TRP A 217 2.85 -5.39 22.55
CA TRP A 217 1.55 -5.53 23.22
C TRP A 217 1.25 -6.99 23.56
N ILE A 218 1.54 -7.93 22.65
CA ILE A 218 1.39 -9.38 22.91
C ILE A 218 2.24 -9.78 24.12
N GLU A 219 3.52 -9.38 24.15
CA GLU A 219 4.44 -9.69 25.24
C GLU A 219 3.99 -9.09 26.59
N GLU A 220 3.58 -7.82 26.61
CA GLU A 220 3.24 -7.10 27.84
C GLU A 220 1.86 -7.48 28.41
N SER A 221 0.88 -7.75 27.54
CA SER A 221 -0.47 -8.11 27.97
C SER A 221 -0.65 -9.61 28.26
N GLY A 222 0.25 -10.45 27.74
CA GLY A 222 0.07 -11.90 27.75
C GLY A 222 -1.08 -12.36 26.85
N ALA A 223 -1.46 -11.55 25.85
CA ALA A 223 -2.49 -11.90 24.90
C ALA A 223 -2.16 -13.23 24.20
N ASP A 224 -3.14 -14.12 24.10
CA ASP A 224 -3.00 -15.38 23.37
C ASP A 224 -3.14 -15.14 21.86
N ALA A 225 -2.09 -14.52 21.32
CA ALA A 225 -1.97 -14.13 19.93
C ALA A 225 -0.51 -14.31 19.47
N ARG A 226 -0.33 -14.57 18.18
CA ARG A 226 0.98 -14.71 17.57
C ARG A 226 1.00 -14.09 16.18
N LEU A 227 1.89 -13.12 15.96
CA LEU A 227 2.18 -12.61 14.62
C LEU A 227 2.91 -13.67 13.80
N ILE A 228 2.27 -14.19 12.74
CA ILE A 228 2.78 -15.30 11.93
C ILE A 228 3.23 -14.86 10.53
N MET A 229 2.63 -13.82 9.94
CA MET A 229 3.02 -13.33 8.63
C MET A 229 2.94 -11.80 8.52
N GLN A 230 3.78 -11.26 7.64
CA GLN A 230 3.69 -9.91 7.10
C GLN A 230 3.71 -10.04 5.58
N VAL A 231 2.72 -9.50 4.90
CA VAL A 231 2.61 -9.58 3.44
C VAL A 231 1.97 -8.31 2.90
N HIS A 232 2.62 -7.65 1.95
CA HIS A 232 2.20 -6.32 1.49
C HIS A 232 2.01 -5.31 2.63
N ASP A 233 0.78 -4.88 2.88
CA ASP A 233 0.38 -3.93 3.92
C ASP A 233 -0.42 -4.62 5.06
N GLU A 234 -0.41 -5.96 5.07
CA GLU A 234 -1.17 -6.84 5.96
C GLU A 234 -0.28 -7.51 7.01
N LEU A 235 -0.80 -7.61 8.24
CA LEU A 235 -0.31 -8.48 9.30
C LEU A 235 -1.28 -9.64 9.50
N VAL A 236 -0.76 -10.87 9.56
CA VAL A 236 -1.57 -12.07 9.84
C VAL A 236 -1.14 -12.66 11.17
N LEU A 237 -2.12 -12.88 12.05
CA LEU A 237 -1.94 -13.43 13.38
C LEU A 237 -2.73 -14.72 13.56
N GLU A 238 -2.22 -15.63 14.37
CA GLU A 238 -3.04 -16.63 15.06
C GLU A 238 -3.56 -15.99 16.35
N VAL A 239 -4.87 -16.05 16.62
CA VAL A 239 -5.50 -15.51 17.82
C VAL A 239 -6.40 -16.55 18.47
N ALA A 240 -6.42 -16.63 19.80
CA ALA A 240 -7.32 -17.56 20.50
C ALA A 240 -8.78 -17.29 20.13
N GLU A 241 -9.52 -18.35 19.84
CA GLU A 241 -10.87 -18.27 19.27
C GLU A 241 -11.87 -17.57 20.22
N ASP A 242 -11.75 -17.80 21.53
CA ASP A 242 -12.62 -17.24 22.56
C ASP A 242 -12.45 -15.72 22.74
N ALA A 243 -11.31 -15.16 22.35
CA ALA A 243 -10.98 -13.74 22.43
C ALA A 243 -10.78 -13.07 21.06
N ALA A 244 -11.01 -13.77 19.95
CA ALA A 244 -10.57 -13.36 18.61
C ALA A 244 -11.02 -11.93 18.21
N ALA A 245 -12.30 -11.58 18.44
CA ALA A 245 -12.83 -10.25 18.10
C ALA A 245 -12.22 -9.12 18.96
N ILE A 246 -11.94 -9.39 20.23
CA ILE A 246 -11.31 -8.42 21.15
C ILE A 246 -9.86 -8.19 20.74
N LEU A 247 -9.14 -9.27 20.45
CA LEU A 247 -7.76 -9.22 19.98
C LEU A 247 -7.66 -8.49 18.63
N ALA A 248 -8.60 -8.73 17.72
CA ALA A 248 -8.68 -8.05 16.43
C ALA A 248 -8.89 -6.54 16.57
N ALA A 249 -9.83 -6.11 17.41
CA ALA A 249 -10.07 -4.70 17.67
C ALA A 249 -8.83 -3.99 18.29
N GLU A 250 -8.08 -4.70 19.13
CA GLU A 250 -6.87 -4.16 19.74
C GLU A 250 -5.71 -4.07 18.73
N VAL A 251 -5.54 -5.08 17.88
CA VAL A 251 -4.58 -5.03 16.75
C VAL A 251 -4.92 -3.87 15.82
N GLU A 252 -6.20 -3.68 15.46
CA GLU A 252 -6.66 -2.54 14.64
C GLU A 252 -6.26 -1.20 15.29
N ARG A 253 -6.55 -1.05 16.58
CA ARG A 253 -6.23 0.16 17.36
C ARG A 253 -4.72 0.44 17.36
N ILE A 254 -3.91 -0.59 17.61
CA ILE A 254 -2.45 -0.47 17.64
C ILE A 254 -1.92 -0.08 16.25
N MET A 255 -2.35 -0.77 15.19
CA MET A 255 -1.93 -0.48 13.83
C MET A 255 -2.30 0.96 13.43
N LYS A 256 -3.52 1.42 13.71
CA LYS A 256 -3.92 2.82 13.42
C LYS A 256 -3.07 3.86 14.15
N SER A 257 -2.49 3.51 15.30
CA SER A 257 -1.60 4.37 16.08
C SER A 257 -0.13 4.34 15.63
N ALA A 258 0.23 3.48 14.68
CA ALA A 258 1.62 3.31 14.24
C ALA A 258 2.22 4.58 13.61
N ALA A 259 1.39 5.50 13.11
CA ALA A 259 1.81 6.82 12.66
C ALA A 259 0.71 7.87 12.81
N SER A 260 1.11 9.14 12.91
CA SER A 260 0.22 10.29 12.81
C SER A 260 0.41 10.95 11.46
N LEU A 261 -0.61 10.85 10.60
CA LEU A 261 -0.66 11.47 9.28
C LEU A 261 -1.80 12.51 9.26
N LYS A 262 -1.84 13.34 8.21
CA LYS A 262 -2.94 14.30 8.00
C LYS A 262 -4.27 13.60 7.71
N VAL A 263 -4.21 12.38 7.18
CA VAL A 263 -5.34 11.49 6.98
C VAL A 263 -5.22 10.33 7.97
N PRO A 264 -6.27 9.98 8.73
CA PRO A 264 -6.20 8.86 9.66
C PRO A 264 -5.90 7.57 8.90
N LEU A 265 -5.06 6.70 9.48
CA LEU A 265 -4.89 5.35 8.98
C LEU A 265 -6.21 4.57 9.17
N LYS A 266 -6.56 3.77 8.18
CA LYS A 266 -7.68 2.81 8.24
C LYS A 266 -7.07 1.42 8.16
N VAL A 267 -7.57 0.53 9.01
CA VAL A 267 -7.19 -0.87 9.06
C VAL A 267 -8.49 -1.64 8.98
N ASP A 268 -8.62 -2.48 7.96
CA ASP A 268 -9.71 -3.43 7.86
C ASP A 268 -9.19 -4.79 8.32
N TRP A 269 -10.04 -5.58 8.98
CA TRP A 269 -9.65 -6.90 9.45
C TRP A 269 -10.81 -7.90 9.33
N ASP A 270 -10.45 -9.17 9.16
CA ASP A 270 -11.39 -10.29 9.16
C ASP A 270 -10.78 -11.52 9.88
N LEU A 271 -11.64 -12.49 10.22
CA LEU A 271 -11.32 -13.69 10.97
C LEU A 271 -11.71 -14.95 10.19
N GLY A 272 -10.75 -15.84 9.96
CA GLY A 272 -10.97 -17.07 9.19
C GLY A 272 -10.38 -18.31 9.86
N ASP A 273 -10.82 -19.48 9.45
CA ASP A 273 -10.15 -20.75 9.79
C ASP A 273 -8.88 -20.94 8.95
N ASN A 274 -8.81 -20.23 7.82
CA ASN A 274 -7.66 -20.16 6.92
C ASN A 274 -7.44 -18.75 6.36
N TRP A 275 -6.31 -18.54 5.70
CA TRP A 275 -5.92 -17.21 5.24
C TRP A 275 -6.78 -16.69 4.08
N ASP A 276 -7.44 -17.54 3.29
CA ASP A 276 -8.37 -17.07 2.25
C ASP A 276 -9.68 -16.54 2.83
N GLU A 277 -10.11 -17.04 3.98
CA GLU A 277 -11.31 -16.56 4.68
C GLU A 277 -11.06 -15.26 5.44
N ALA A 278 -9.85 -15.09 6.00
CA ALA A 278 -9.49 -13.89 6.73
C ALA A 278 -9.07 -12.70 5.82
N HIS A 279 -8.78 -12.95 4.53
CA HIS A 279 -8.20 -11.98 3.58
C HIS A 279 -9.21 -11.45 2.55
#